data_AF-A0A416EYE9-F1
#
_entry.id   AF-A0A416EYE9-F1
#
_cell.length_a   1.000
_cell.length_b   1.000
_cell.length_c   1.000
_cell.angle_alpha   90.00
_cell.angle_beta   90.00
_cell.angle_gamma   90.00
#
_symmetry.space_group_name_H-M   'P 1'
#
loop_
_entity.id
_entity.type
_entity.pdbx_description
1 polymer ?
#
loop_
_entity_poly.entity_id
_entity_poly.type
_entity_poly.pdbx_seq_one_letter_code
_entity_poly.pdbx_strand_id
1 'polypeptide(L)'
;MLNIDAKGILKNTGRITPIFPGIRPTTMIKKNCMTTSVLSFDSAVSLNKSIPASITFISPKHYANILWLNKCLDIYEGPRVIGTFIVTEITNPILDANAEKWIFIDGRDIHTLNDFFDQIEQKLTSKIDFKIGRNMNAFSDLLWGGFGIHEYAEPLHIVWIYSTQSRKALGNKYFDTIISIIENHESNNKYLELYDEHIF
;
A
#
# COMPACT_ATOMS: atom_id res chain seq x y z
N MET A 1 5.54 19.99 1.19
CA MET A 1 4.61 19.87 0.05
C MET A 1 3.89 18.54 0.24
N LEU A 2 2.57 18.49 0.36
CA LEU A 2 1.90 17.17 0.37
C LEU A 2 2.15 16.57 -1.01
N ASN A 3 2.83 15.42 -1.07
CA ASN A 3 2.97 14.69 -2.32
C ASN A 3 1.56 14.26 -2.75
N ILE A 4 1.17 14.63 -3.96
CA ILE A 4 -0.09 14.20 -4.54
C ILE A 4 0.06 12.71 -4.85
N ASP A 5 -0.90 11.89 -4.41
CA ASP A 5 -0.86 10.45 -4.63
C ASP A 5 -1.55 10.05 -5.93
N ALA A 6 -2.69 10.69 -6.22
CA ALA A 6 -3.43 10.48 -7.46
C ALA A 6 -4.21 11.73 -7.86
N LYS A 7 -4.46 11.86 -9.17
CA LYS A 7 -5.44 12.79 -9.74
C LYS A 7 -6.66 12.03 -10.22
N GLY A 8 -7.78 12.73 -10.25
CA GLY A 8 -9.05 12.12 -10.56
C GLY A 8 -10.19 13.10 -10.68
N ILE A 9 -11.39 12.55 -10.66
CA ILE A 9 -12.65 13.29 -10.70
C ILE A 9 -13.38 13.04 -9.39
N LEU A 10 -13.58 14.10 -8.61
CA LEU A 10 -14.46 14.07 -7.44
C LEU A 10 -15.89 14.37 -7.90
N LYS A 11 -16.83 13.47 -7.57
CA LYS A 11 -18.26 13.65 -7.79
C LYS A 11 -18.99 13.69 -6.44
N ASN A 12 -19.81 14.72 -6.23
CA ASN A 12 -20.72 14.75 -5.08
C ASN A 12 -21.94 13.89 -5.39
N THR A 13 -22.09 12.78 -4.67
CA THR A 13 -23.17 11.80 -4.85
C THR A 13 -24.10 11.71 -3.64
N GLY A 14 -23.74 12.29 -2.50
CA GLY A 14 -24.45 12.09 -1.23
C GLY A 14 -24.80 13.36 -0.45
N ARG A 15 -24.15 14.51 -0.71
CA ARG A 15 -24.44 15.76 0.02
C ARG A 15 -25.29 16.71 -0.80
N ILE A 16 -26.41 17.13 -0.22
CA ILE A 16 -27.23 18.24 -0.74
C ILE A 16 -26.45 19.56 -0.67
N THR A 17 -25.70 19.77 0.42
CA THR A 17 -24.76 20.90 0.53
C THR A 17 -23.52 20.65 -0.32
N PRO A 18 -22.91 21.68 -0.92
CA PRO A 18 -21.66 21.51 -1.65
C PRO A 18 -20.53 20.92 -0.80
N ILE A 19 -19.64 20.14 -1.44
CA ILE A 19 -18.36 19.71 -0.85
C ILE A 19 -17.35 20.84 -1.11
N PHE A 20 -16.74 21.37 -0.06
CA PHE A 20 -15.79 22.49 -0.15
C PHE A 20 -14.32 22.01 -0.24
N PRO A 21 -13.44 22.75 -0.94
CA PRO A 21 -12.02 22.44 -1.03
C PRO A 21 -11.34 22.24 0.33
N GLY A 22 -10.32 21.37 0.37
CA GLY A 22 -9.51 21.12 1.57
C GLY A 22 -10.15 20.17 2.59
N ILE A 23 -11.29 19.54 2.25
CA ILE A 23 -11.90 18.49 3.07
C ILE A 23 -10.91 17.34 3.32
N ARG A 24 -10.99 16.78 4.53
CA ARG A 24 -10.22 15.60 4.95
C ARG A 24 -11.14 14.39 5.21
N PRO A 25 -11.70 13.78 4.17
CA PRO A 25 -12.67 12.72 4.35
C PRO A 25 -11.98 11.40 4.70
N THR A 26 -12.77 10.47 5.21
CA THR A 26 -12.39 9.06 5.25
C THR A 26 -12.62 8.46 3.87
N THR A 27 -11.66 7.72 3.35
CA THR A 27 -11.73 7.10 2.03
C THR A 27 -11.55 5.60 2.16
N MET A 28 -12.47 4.85 1.57
CA MET A 28 -12.38 3.39 1.54
C MET A 28 -11.49 2.95 0.39
N ILE A 29 -10.34 2.33 0.70
CA ILE A 29 -9.31 1.97 -0.27
C ILE A 29 -9.45 0.52 -0.74
N LYS A 30 -9.81 -0.38 0.18
CA LYS A 30 -10.20 -1.76 -0.10
C LYS A 30 -11.23 -2.21 0.93
N LYS A 31 -11.81 -3.40 0.75
CA LYS A 31 -12.79 -3.97 1.68
C LYS A 31 -12.22 -3.93 3.11
N ASN A 32 -12.98 -3.35 4.04
CA ASN A 32 -12.62 -3.19 5.46
C ASN A 32 -11.32 -2.39 5.73
N CYS A 33 -10.85 -1.57 4.78
CA CYS A 33 -9.67 -0.73 4.96
C CYS A 33 -10.01 0.70 4.53
N MET A 34 -10.09 1.57 5.51
CA MET A 34 -10.31 3.00 5.33
C MET A 34 -9.06 3.76 5.79
N THR A 35 -8.78 4.87 5.12
CA THR A 35 -7.77 5.83 5.57
C THR A 35 -8.32 7.24 5.43
N THR A 36 -7.80 8.17 6.22
CA THR A 36 -8.05 9.58 5.98
C THR A 36 -7.32 10.01 4.71
N SER A 37 -7.97 10.84 3.91
CA SER A 37 -7.38 11.46 2.73
C SER A 37 -7.53 12.97 2.80
N VAL A 38 -6.79 13.68 1.96
CA VAL A 38 -6.92 15.12 1.73
C VAL A 38 -7.32 15.30 0.26
N LEU A 39 -8.44 15.97 0.01
CA LEU A 39 -8.88 16.32 -1.34
C LEU A 39 -8.56 17.78 -1.64
N SER A 40 -7.92 18.02 -2.79
CA SER A 40 -7.62 19.36 -3.29
C SER A 40 -8.26 19.56 -4.66
N PHE A 41 -9.02 20.66 -4.80
CA PHE A 41 -9.79 21.00 -5.99
C PHE A 41 -10.22 22.48 -5.94
N ASP A 42 -10.56 23.06 -7.09
CA ASP A 42 -10.58 24.52 -7.24
C ASP A 42 -11.84 25.20 -6.68
N SER A 43 -12.98 24.52 -6.65
CA SER A 43 -14.25 25.12 -6.23
C SER A 43 -15.25 24.12 -5.68
N ALA A 44 -16.24 24.61 -4.94
CA ALA A 44 -17.21 23.75 -4.26
C ALA A 44 -18.03 22.90 -5.25
N VAL A 45 -18.23 21.62 -4.91
CA VAL A 45 -18.96 20.67 -5.76
C VAL A 45 -20.38 20.45 -5.24
N SER A 46 -21.36 20.97 -5.99
CA SER A 46 -22.79 20.75 -5.71
C SER A 46 -23.22 19.31 -6.02
N LEU A 47 -24.37 18.88 -5.47
CA LEU A 47 -24.93 17.56 -5.69
C LEU A 47 -25.01 17.20 -7.19
N ASN A 48 -24.62 15.98 -7.53
CA ASN A 48 -24.58 15.43 -8.90
C ASN A 48 -23.61 16.14 -9.86
N LYS A 49 -22.78 17.07 -9.38
CA LYS A 49 -21.70 17.67 -10.16
C LYS A 49 -20.36 16.99 -9.85
N SER A 50 -19.42 17.20 -10.74
CA SER A 50 -18.07 16.67 -10.66
C SER A 50 -17.02 17.72 -10.98
N ILE A 51 -15.83 17.57 -10.42
CA ILE A 51 -14.68 18.46 -10.66
C ILE A 51 -13.40 17.62 -10.74
N PRO A 52 -12.40 18.03 -11.54
CA PRO A 52 -11.04 17.55 -11.37
C PRO A 52 -10.54 17.81 -9.95
N ALA A 53 -9.91 16.79 -9.36
CA ALA A 53 -9.39 16.86 -8.00
C ALA A 53 -8.12 16.02 -7.88
N SER A 54 -7.31 16.32 -6.88
CA SER A 54 -6.26 15.42 -6.40
C SER A 54 -6.61 14.86 -5.04
N ILE A 55 -6.10 13.65 -4.77
CA ILE A 55 -6.21 12.98 -3.49
C ILE A 55 -4.81 12.64 -2.98
N THR A 56 -4.58 12.87 -1.70
CA THR A 56 -3.41 12.39 -0.95
C THR A 56 -3.92 11.57 0.22
N PHE A 57 -3.36 10.40 0.46
CA PHE A 57 -3.75 9.51 1.53
C PHE A 57 -2.77 9.57 2.70
N ILE A 58 -3.23 9.21 3.89
CA ILE A 58 -2.35 9.07 5.05
C ILE A 58 -1.68 7.71 5.03
N SER A 59 -0.35 7.71 4.90
CA SER A 59 0.54 6.55 4.98
C SER A 59 0.36 5.53 3.83
N PRO A 60 0.55 5.93 2.55
CA PRO A 60 0.33 5.11 1.35
C PRO A 60 0.95 3.72 1.39
N LYS A 61 2.09 3.58 2.05
CA LYS A 61 2.80 2.31 2.23
C LYS A 61 2.02 1.20 2.96
N HIS A 62 1.06 1.53 3.82
CA HIS A 62 0.24 0.51 4.51
C HIS A 62 -0.78 -0.16 3.59
N TYR A 63 -0.99 0.39 2.40
CA TYR A 63 -1.91 -0.12 1.39
C TYR A 63 -1.29 0.06 0.01
N ALA A 64 -0.04 -0.38 -0.19
CA ALA A 64 0.58 -0.37 -1.52
C ALA A 64 -0.20 -1.20 -2.56
N ASN A 65 -0.03 -0.86 -3.84
CA ASN A 65 -0.59 -1.58 -4.99
C ASN A 65 -2.13 -1.65 -5.01
N ILE A 66 -2.81 -0.56 -4.63
CA ILE A 66 -4.28 -0.55 -4.49
C ILE A 66 -5.01 0.34 -5.50
N LEU A 67 -4.34 1.21 -6.24
CA LEU A 67 -4.97 2.06 -7.25
C LEU A 67 -4.80 1.45 -8.64
N TRP A 68 -5.78 1.69 -9.49
CA TRP A 68 -5.70 1.49 -10.93
C TRP A 68 -6.58 2.56 -11.59
N LEU A 69 -6.37 2.82 -12.88
CA LEU A 69 -7.18 3.79 -13.61
C LEU A 69 -8.66 3.41 -13.59
N ASN A 70 -9.53 4.40 -13.46
CA ASN A 70 -10.98 4.26 -13.30
C ASN A 70 -11.43 3.56 -12.02
N LYS A 71 -10.53 3.30 -11.05
CA LYS A 71 -10.94 2.86 -9.72
C LYS A 71 -11.82 3.93 -9.07
N CYS A 72 -12.99 3.51 -8.59
CA CYS A 72 -13.87 4.35 -7.78
C CYS A 72 -13.51 4.18 -6.30
N LEU A 73 -13.31 5.30 -5.63
CA LEU A 73 -13.09 5.38 -4.18
C LEU A 73 -14.28 6.09 -3.56
N ASP A 74 -14.91 5.45 -2.58
CA ASP A 74 -15.98 6.06 -1.83
C ASP A 74 -15.41 7.04 -0.80
N ILE A 75 -15.96 8.25 -0.82
CA ILE A 75 -15.58 9.35 0.06
C ILE A 75 -16.62 9.48 1.17
N TYR A 76 -16.19 9.37 2.41
CA TYR A 76 -17.02 9.35 3.60
C TYR A 76 -16.84 10.59 4.47
N GLU A 77 -17.93 10.98 5.12
CA GLU A 77 -17.96 11.91 6.25
C GLU A 77 -18.78 11.28 7.36
N GLY A 78 -18.10 10.88 8.43
CA GLY A 78 -18.67 9.96 9.40
C GLY A 78 -19.16 8.67 8.71
N PRO A 79 -20.37 8.17 8.99
CA PRO A 79 -20.88 6.94 8.40
C PRO A 79 -21.48 7.11 6.98
N ARG A 80 -21.49 8.34 6.43
CA ARG A 80 -22.19 8.63 5.17
C ARG A 80 -21.21 8.73 4.02
N VAL A 81 -21.53 8.06 2.90
CA VAL A 81 -20.88 8.31 1.62
C VAL A 81 -21.36 9.66 1.10
N ILE A 82 -20.43 10.60 0.93
CA ILE A 82 -20.71 11.97 0.47
C ILE A 82 -20.35 12.17 -1.01
N GLY A 83 -19.46 11.34 -1.53
CA GLY A 83 -18.97 11.46 -2.90
C GLY A 83 -18.23 10.22 -3.36
N THR A 84 -17.84 10.25 -4.63
CA THR A 84 -16.99 9.24 -5.24
C THR A 84 -15.83 9.94 -5.93
N PHE A 85 -14.62 9.44 -5.71
CA PHE A 85 -13.42 9.86 -6.44
C PHE A 85 -13.05 8.79 -7.47
N ILE A 86 -12.91 9.20 -8.73
CA ILE A 86 -12.55 8.31 -9.83
C ILE A 86 -11.11 8.60 -10.23
N VAL A 87 -10.23 7.60 -10.10
CA VAL A 87 -8.80 7.74 -10.40
C VAL A 87 -8.58 7.91 -11.91
N THR A 88 -7.89 8.96 -12.31
CA THR A 88 -7.52 9.21 -13.73
C THR A 88 -6.00 9.22 -13.95
N GLU A 89 -5.21 9.41 -12.90
CA GLU A 89 -3.75 9.39 -12.93
C GLU A 89 -3.24 8.98 -11.55
N ILE A 90 -2.23 8.11 -11.50
CA ILE A 90 -1.55 7.71 -10.26
C ILE A 90 -0.17 8.34 -10.30
N THR A 91 0.13 9.20 -9.34
CA THR A 91 1.41 9.94 -9.28
C THR A 91 2.36 9.33 -8.26
N ASN A 92 1.84 8.63 -7.26
CA ASN A 92 2.64 7.84 -6.32
C ASN A 92 2.73 6.38 -6.79
N PRO A 93 3.89 5.92 -7.29
CA PRO A 93 4.03 4.58 -7.87
C PRO A 93 3.81 3.45 -6.86
N ILE A 94 4.02 3.71 -5.56
CA ILE A 94 3.74 2.72 -4.49
C ILE A 94 2.27 2.27 -4.51
N LEU A 95 1.37 3.16 -4.94
CA LEU A 95 -0.06 2.88 -4.96
C LEU A 95 -0.52 2.19 -6.24
N ASP A 96 0.26 2.18 -7.31
CA ASP A 96 -0.18 1.66 -8.62
C ASP A 96 -0.14 0.12 -8.65
N ALA A 97 -1.31 -0.49 -8.76
CA ALA A 97 -1.46 -1.94 -8.85
C ALA A 97 -0.93 -2.53 -10.17
N ASN A 98 -0.81 -1.71 -11.21
CA ASN A 98 -0.38 -2.13 -12.55
C ASN A 98 1.08 -1.79 -12.85
N ALA A 99 1.79 -1.17 -11.90
CA ALA A 99 3.21 -0.90 -11.98
C ALA A 99 4.03 -1.94 -11.19
N GLU A 100 5.29 -1.60 -10.91
CA GLU A 100 6.18 -2.35 -10.01
C GLU A 100 5.49 -2.62 -8.68
N LYS A 101 5.74 -3.81 -8.11
CA LYS A 101 5.05 -4.26 -6.91
C LYS A 101 5.85 -3.89 -5.68
N TRP A 102 5.18 -3.31 -4.69
CA TRP A 102 5.81 -2.85 -3.45
C TRP A 102 5.27 -3.62 -2.24
N ILE A 103 6.16 -4.09 -1.37
CA ILE A 103 5.81 -4.53 -0.02
C ILE A 103 6.62 -3.77 1.03
N PHE A 104 5.97 -3.53 2.16
CA PHE A 104 6.59 -2.83 3.29
C PHE A 104 6.60 -3.74 4.49
N ILE A 105 7.76 -4.04 5.06
CA ILE A 105 7.93 -4.82 6.29
C ILE A 105 8.08 -3.82 7.44
N ASP A 106 7.27 -3.94 8.50
CA ASP A 106 7.36 -3.06 9.67
C ASP A 106 8.08 -3.80 10.80
N GLY A 107 9.30 -3.37 11.09
CA GLY A 107 10.15 -4.03 12.07
C GLY A 107 9.71 -3.87 13.51
N ARG A 108 8.78 -2.94 13.81
CA ARG A 108 8.17 -2.81 15.14
C ARG A 108 7.25 -3.99 15.48
N ASP A 109 6.66 -4.58 14.45
CA ASP A 109 5.76 -5.73 14.54
C ASP A 109 6.51 -7.06 14.40
N ILE A 110 7.85 -7.07 14.57
CA ILE A 110 8.69 -8.28 14.51
C ILE A 110 9.38 -8.48 15.85
N HIS A 111 8.94 -9.49 16.60
CA HIS A 111 9.54 -9.92 17.85
C HIS A 111 10.17 -11.32 17.73
N THR A 112 9.69 -12.11 16.77
CA THR A 112 10.14 -13.47 16.48
C THR A 112 10.22 -13.71 14.98
N LEU A 113 10.88 -14.81 14.57
CA LEU A 113 10.92 -15.22 13.17
C LEU A 113 9.52 -15.56 12.63
N ASN A 114 8.59 -16.01 13.49
CA ASN A 114 7.22 -16.26 13.06
C ASN A 114 6.50 -14.97 12.68
N ASP A 115 6.73 -13.87 13.39
CA ASP A 115 6.10 -12.58 13.07
C ASP A 115 6.54 -12.07 11.69
N PHE A 116 7.82 -12.28 11.33
CA PHE A 116 8.31 -12.02 9.98
C PHE A 116 7.53 -12.82 8.93
N PHE A 117 7.38 -14.14 9.13
CA PHE A 117 6.62 -14.98 8.19
C PHE A 117 5.15 -14.57 8.10
N ASP A 118 4.51 -14.15 9.19
CA ASP A 118 3.13 -13.64 9.16
C ASP A 118 3.01 -12.36 8.31
N GLN A 119 3.95 -11.43 8.46
CA GLN A 119 3.96 -10.22 7.65
C GLN A 119 4.17 -10.52 6.17
N ILE A 120 5.09 -11.43 5.84
CA ILE A 120 5.38 -11.80 4.46
C ILE A 120 4.20 -12.54 3.82
N GLU A 121 3.62 -13.52 4.51
CA GLU A 121 2.42 -14.24 4.05
C GLU A 121 1.30 -13.23 3.78
N GLN A 122 0.94 -12.41 4.77
CA GLN A 122 -0.12 -11.40 4.62
C GLN A 122 0.10 -10.47 3.42
N LYS A 123 1.34 -10.04 3.18
CA LYS A 123 1.66 -9.04 2.15
C LYS A 123 1.80 -9.65 0.76
N LEU A 124 2.32 -10.86 0.64
CA LEU A 124 2.55 -11.51 -0.66
C LEU A 124 1.39 -12.37 -1.14
N THR A 125 0.64 -13.01 -0.23
CA THR A 125 -0.39 -14.01 -0.59
C THR A 125 -1.82 -13.53 -0.46
N SER A 126 -2.05 -12.25 -0.14
CA SER A 126 -3.38 -11.68 0.19
C SER A 126 -4.58 -11.97 -0.74
N LYS A 127 -4.36 -12.64 -1.89
CA LYS A 127 -5.40 -13.12 -2.82
C LYS A 127 -5.76 -14.61 -2.64
N ILE A 128 -5.07 -15.38 -1.79
CA ILE A 128 -5.20 -16.85 -1.69
C ILE A 128 -5.29 -17.28 -0.22
N ASP A 129 -6.29 -18.09 0.12
CA ASP A 129 -6.45 -18.72 1.44
C ASP A 129 -5.60 -20.00 1.56
N PHE A 130 -4.28 -19.87 1.48
CA PHE A 130 -3.35 -20.98 1.69
C PHE A 130 -2.18 -20.58 2.58
N LYS A 131 -1.83 -21.45 3.53
CA LYS A 131 -0.70 -21.25 4.45
C LYS A 131 0.60 -21.71 3.83
N ILE A 132 1.61 -20.86 3.88
CA ILE A 132 2.93 -21.18 3.33
C ILE A 132 3.82 -21.78 4.40
N GLY A 133 4.82 -22.58 3.98
CA GLY A 133 5.83 -23.12 4.89
C GLY A 133 6.55 -21.99 5.64
N ARG A 134 6.71 -22.13 6.95
CA ARG A 134 7.38 -21.13 7.80
C ARG A 134 8.89 -21.40 7.89
N ASN A 135 9.56 -21.35 6.74
CA ASN A 135 10.99 -21.59 6.60
C ASN A 135 11.58 -20.76 5.46
N MET A 136 12.92 -20.71 5.40
CA MET A 136 13.64 -19.85 4.44
C MET A 136 13.48 -20.29 2.98
N ASN A 137 13.30 -21.58 2.70
CA ASN A 137 13.06 -22.06 1.33
C ASN A 137 11.71 -21.57 0.83
N ALA A 138 10.67 -21.73 1.66
CA ALA A 138 9.34 -21.24 1.33
C ALA A 138 9.28 -19.71 1.22
N PHE A 139 10.09 -18.98 1.99
CA PHE A 139 10.28 -17.54 1.80
C PHE A 139 10.93 -17.22 0.44
N SER A 140 11.99 -17.95 0.05
CA SER A 140 12.59 -17.79 -1.28
C SER A 140 11.58 -18.10 -2.40
N ASP A 141 10.77 -19.15 -2.26
CA ASP A 141 9.74 -19.51 -3.24
C ASP A 141 8.70 -18.40 -3.40
N LEU A 142 8.32 -17.74 -2.30
CA LEU A 142 7.41 -16.60 -2.32
C LEU A 142 7.94 -15.41 -3.12
N LEU A 143 9.25 -15.22 -3.15
CA LEU A 143 9.89 -14.15 -3.92
C LEU A 143 9.83 -14.44 -5.43
N TRP A 144 9.68 -15.68 -5.88
CA TRP A 144 9.44 -15.95 -7.30
C TRP A 144 8.11 -15.38 -7.81
N GLY A 145 7.11 -15.18 -6.94
CA GLY A 145 5.79 -14.70 -7.33
C GLY A 145 4.86 -15.80 -7.86
N GLY A 146 3.66 -15.42 -8.28
CA GLY A 146 2.59 -16.36 -8.67
C GLY A 146 1.71 -16.85 -7.50
N PHE A 147 1.94 -16.32 -6.30
CA PHE A 147 1.19 -16.69 -5.08
C PHE A 147 0.28 -15.56 -4.56
N GLY A 148 0.16 -14.43 -5.26
CA GLY A 148 -0.76 -13.37 -4.86
C GLY A 148 -0.56 -12.02 -5.53
N ILE A 149 0.20 -11.13 -4.89
CA ILE A 149 0.24 -9.71 -5.31
C ILE A 149 1.07 -9.44 -6.56
N HIS A 150 1.99 -10.35 -6.90
CA HIS A 150 2.90 -10.23 -8.03
C HIS A 150 3.02 -11.55 -8.78
N GLU A 151 3.20 -11.46 -10.09
CA GLU A 151 3.29 -12.58 -11.03
C GLU A 151 4.68 -13.25 -10.98
N TYR A 152 4.79 -14.43 -11.61
CA TYR A 152 6.06 -15.17 -11.65
C TYR A 152 7.17 -14.33 -12.31
N ALA A 153 8.29 -14.17 -11.59
CA ALA A 153 9.42 -13.33 -11.97
C ALA A 153 9.06 -11.86 -12.26
N GLU A 154 7.97 -11.33 -11.69
CA GLU A 154 7.70 -9.88 -11.68
C GLU A 154 8.67 -9.17 -10.71
N PRO A 155 9.15 -7.96 -11.04
CA PRO A 155 9.91 -7.12 -10.11
C PRO A 155 9.17 -6.88 -8.80
N LEU A 156 9.91 -6.98 -7.69
CA LEU A 156 9.37 -6.75 -6.35
C LEU A 156 10.30 -5.84 -5.54
N HIS A 157 9.75 -4.72 -5.11
CA HIS A 157 10.38 -3.76 -4.21
C HIS A 157 9.98 -4.07 -2.78
N ILE A 158 10.97 -4.29 -1.93
CA ILE A 158 10.83 -4.65 -0.53
C ILE A 158 11.44 -3.52 0.30
N VAL A 159 10.61 -2.85 1.08
CA VAL A 159 11.05 -1.78 1.97
C VAL A 159 10.87 -2.23 3.41
N TRP A 160 11.97 -2.35 4.16
CA TRP A 160 11.95 -2.76 5.55
C TRP A 160 12.20 -1.56 6.47
N ILE A 161 11.13 -1.04 7.05
CA ILE A 161 11.20 0.07 8.01
C ILE A 161 11.46 -0.46 9.42
N TYR A 162 12.13 0.33 10.25
CA TYR A 162 12.57 -0.07 11.60
C TYR A 162 13.40 -1.37 11.60
N SER A 163 14.23 -1.56 10.57
CA SER A 163 14.99 -2.79 10.33
C SER A 163 15.94 -3.14 11.47
N THR A 164 16.55 -2.16 12.14
CA THR A 164 17.36 -2.38 13.35
C THR A 164 16.57 -3.02 14.51
N GLN A 165 15.26 -2.75 14.64
CA GLN A 165 14.43 -3.41 15.66
C GLN A 165 14.24 -4.90 15.32
N SER A 166 13.94 -5.22 14.06
CA SER A 166 13.90 -6.61 13.60
C SER A 166 15.23 -7.32 13.78
N ARG A 167 16.36 -6.67 13.48
CA ARG A 167 17.69 -7.25 13.70
C ARG A 167 17.92 -7.61 15.17
N LYS A 168 17.52 -6.74 16.10
CA LYS A 168 17.61 -7.02 17.55
C LYS A 168 16.73 -8.19 17.96
N ALA A 169 15.51 -8.28 17.43
CA ALA A 169 14.55 -9.33 17.76
C ALA A 169 14.94 -10.70 17.17
N LEU A 170 15.34 -10.72 15.90
CA LEU A 170 15.68 -11.94 15.16
C LEU A 170 17.11 -12.42 15.42
N GLY A 171 18.00 -11.52 15.83
CA GLY A 171 19.44 -11.75 15.86
C GLY A 171 20.06 -11.76 14.46
N ASN A 172 21.38 -11.53 14.41
CA ASN A 172 22.12 -11.39 13.15
C ASN A 172 21.95 -12.60 12.22
N LYS A 173 22.00 -13.82 12.77
CA LYS A 173 21.88 -15.05 11.96
C LYS A 173 20.63 -15.03 11.06
N TYR A 174 19.44 -14.82 11.63
CA TYR A 174 18.21 -14.85 10.85
C TYR A 174 18.04 -13.60 10.00
N PHE A 175 18.35 -12.43 10.56
CA PHE A 175 18.21 -11.17 9.84
C PHE A 175 19.11 -11.12 8.59
N ASP A 176 20.39 -11.48 8.72
CA ASP A 176 21.34 -11.49 7.61
C ASP A 176 21.02 -12.59 6.59
N THR A 177 20.47 -13.72 7.04
CA THR A 177 19.98 -14.78 6.12
C THR A 177 18.83 -14.27 5.25
N ILE A 178 17.85 -13.57 5.84
CA ILE A 178 16.70 -13.02 5.10
C ILE A 178 17.19 -12.00 4.07
N ILE A 179 18.08 -11.09 4.46
CA ILE A 179 18.68 -10.11 3.54
C ILE A 179 19.40 -10.83 2.39
N SER A 180 20.25 -11.81 2.72
CA SER A 180 21.00 -12.55 1.71
C SER A 180 20.09 -13.26 0.72
N ILE A 181 18.97 -13.84 1.16
CA ILE A 181 17.98 -14.45 0.27
C ILE A 181 17.37 -13.42 -0.68
N ILE A 182 17.06 -12.21 -0.20
CA ILE A 182 16.46 -11.16 -1.04
C ILE A 182 17.48 -10.62 -2.05
N GLU A 183 18.67 -10.22 -1.58
CA GLU A 183 19.69 -9.57 -2.39
C GLU A 183 20.32 -10.50 -3.43
N ASN A 184 20.43 -11.80 -3.11
CA ASN A 184 21.02 -12.80 -4.00
C ASN A 184 19.96 -13.72 -4.61
N HIS A 185 18.70 -13.26 -4.66
CA HIS A 185 17.63 -14.07 -5.22
C HIS A 185 17.87 -14.37 -6.71
N GLU A 186 17.69 -15.62 -7.11
CA GLU A 186 18.04 -16.12 -8.45
C GLU A 186 17.34 -15.38 -9.60
N SER A 187 16.16 -14.80 -9.34
CA SER A 187 15.41 -14.03 -10.32
C SER A 187 16.01 -12.65 -10.66
N ASN A 188 16.98 -12.15 -9.86
CA ASN A 188 17.67 -10.87 -10.07
C ASN A 188 16.75 -9.64 -10.25
N ASN A 189 15.55 -9.68 -9.67
CA ASN A 189 14.52 -8.65 -9.82
C ASN A 189 13.94 -8.20 -8.47
N LYS A 190 14.73 -8.35 -7.41
CA LYS A 190 14.37 -7.96 -6.04
C LYS A 190 15.17 -6.74 -5.64
N TYR A 191 14.46 -5.75 -5.14
CA TYR A 191 15.05 -4.50 -4.68
C TYR A 191 14.76 -4.36 -3.19
N LEU A 192 15.80 -4.25 -2.38
CA LEU A 192 15.69 -4.15 -0.93
C LEU A 192 16.17 -2.80 -0.44
N GLU A 193 15.35 -2.14 0.36
CA GLU A 193 15.72 -0.92 1.06
C GLU A 193 15.47 -1.10 2.56
N LEU A 194 16.47 -0.73 3.37
CA LEU A 194 16.43 -0.85 4.82
C LEU A 194 16.46 0.52 5.47
N TYR A 195 15.55 0.75 6.42
CA TYR A 195 15.46 2.00 7.16
C TYR A 195 15.37 1.73 8.65
N ASP A 196 15.98 2.57 9.46
CA ASP A 196 15.91 2.48 10.92
C ASP A 196 14.71 3.20 11.53
N GLU A 197 14.03 4.00 10.70
CA GLU A 197 12.91 4.83 11.08
C GLU A 197 11.77 4.77 10.06
N HIS A 198 10.73 5.54 10.32
CA HIS A 198 9.60 5.65 9.40
C HIS A 198 9.99 6.48 8.17
N ILE A 199 9.66 5.98 6.98
CA ILE A 199 9.74 6.77 5.74
C ILE A 199 8.43 7.54 5.56
N PHE A 200 8.54 8.85 5.30
CA PHE A 200 7.44 9.81 5.16
C PHE A 200 6.65 9.62 3.87
#